data_AF-A0A7K1KYN1-F1
#
_entry.id   AF-A0A7K1KYN1-F1
#
_cell.length_a   1.000
_cell.length_b   1.000
_cell.length_c   1.000
_cell.angle_alpha   90.00
_cell.angle_beta   90.00
_cell.angle_gamma   90.00
#
_symmetry.space_group_name_H-M   'P 1'
#
loop_
_entity.id
_entity.type
_entity.pdbx_description
1 polymer ?
#
loop_
_entity_poly.entity_id
_entity_poly.type
_entity_poly.pdbx_seq_one_letter_code
_entity_poly.pdbx_strand_id
1 'polypeptide(L)'
;MTAETQHATHAGAVDAAQEAMGCTAYSWSPEVHDLYGDPETIIRKMDGMDMELADRRIFVLLTESANGADIRFFERVGDGEYVVSTWSGDAAAGLVGRLADTILGNKGVHCVGEQVRAMLSEYDLEPIGTVPAPANARAAFAHTVRGHGEGTFTRATAALLC
;
A
#
# COMPACT_ATOMS: atom_id res chain seq x y z
N MET A 1 4.77 -41.42 36.28
CA MET A 1 5.33 -40.06 36.45
C MET A 1 6.51 -39.94 35.52
N THR A 2 6.36 -39.19 34.42
CA THR A 2 7.32 -38.17 33.95
C THR A 2 6.67 -37.47 32.77
N ALA A 3 6.59 -36.14 32.88
CA ALA A 3 5.89 -35.24 31.99
C ALA A 3 6.65 -35.02 30.68
N GLU A 4 5.93 -35.04 29.56
CA GLU A 4 6.35 -34.40 28.31
C GLU A 4 6.11 -32.89 28.45
N THR A 5 7.18 -32.11 28.52
CA THR A 5 7.11 -30.66 28.42
C THR A 5 7.16 -30.27 26.94
N GLN A 6 6.01 -29.83 26.43
CA GLN A 6 5.86 -29.18 25.13
C GLN A 6 6.70 -27.90 25.08
N HIS A 7 7.71 -27.87 24.20
CA HIS A 7 8.33 -26.64 23.73
C HIS A 7 7.67 -26.26 22.41
N ALA A 8 6.58 -25.50 22.49
CA ALA A 8 5.96 -24.86 21.35
C ALA A 8 5.88 -23.34 21.59
N THR A 9 6.46 -22.60 20.65
CA THR A 9 6.02 -21.27 20.20
C THR A 9 5.95 -20.14 21.23
N HIS A 10 7.12 -19.52 21.51
CA HIS A 10 7.14 -18.14 22.01
C HIS A 10 7.32 -17.09 20.89
N ALA A 11 7.92 -17.44 19.74
CA ALA A 11 8.21 -16.49 18.67
C ALA A 11 6.97 -15.99 17.89
N GLY A 12 5.99 -16.85 17.60
CA GLY A 12 4.80 -16.45 16.83
C GLY A 12 3.78 -15.61 17.61
N ALA A 13 3.83 -15.64 18.95
CA ALA A 13 2.89 -14.88 19.79
C ALA A 13 3.32 -13.41 19.98
N VAL A 14 4.62 -13.13 19.91
CA VAL A 14 5.14 -11.75 19.99
C VAL A 14 4.91 -11.01 18.68
N ASP A 15 5.11 -11.65 17.52
CA ASP A 15 4.82 -11.04 16.21
C ASP A 15 3.34 -10.67 16.07
N ALA A 16 2.42 -11.59 16.38
CA ALA A 16 0.99 -11.31 16.29
C ALA A 16 0.52 -10.19 17.26
N ALA A 17 1.13 -10.09 18.45
CA ALA A 17 0.83 -9.02 19.40
C ALA A 17 1.40 -7.67 18.96
N GLN A 18 2.57 -7.66 18.34
CA GLN A 18 3.23 -6.46 17.81
C GLN A 18 2.51 -5.96 16.53
N GLU A 19 2.04 -6.87 15.68
CA GLU A 19 1.13 -6.59 14.56
C GLU A 19 -0.20 -6.01 15.04
N ALA A 20 -0.82 -6.61 16.08
CA ALA A 20 -2.06 -6.11 16.66
C ALA A 20 -1.91 -4.72 17.31
N MET A 21 -0.80 -4.46 18.01
CA MET A 21 -0.50 -3.15 18.61
C MET A 21 -0.18 -2.09 17.55
N GLY A 22 0.57 -2.43 16.50
CA GLY A 22 0.85 -1.51 15.38
C GLY A 22 -0.43 -1.15 14.63
N CYS A 23 -1.25 -2.14 14.28
CA CYS A 23 -2.51 -1.90 13.57
C CYS A 23 -3.49 -1.00 14.32
N THR A 24 -3.50 -1.02 15.66
CA THR A 24 -4.38 -0.16 16.46
C THR A 24 -3.97 1.31 16.37
N ALA A 25 -2.66 1.61 16.43
CA ALA A 25 -2.16 2.98 16.36
C ALA A 25 -2.40 3.63 14.98
N TYR A 26 -2.18 2.88 13.90
CA TYR A 26 -2.33 3.40 12.53
C TYR A 26 -3.77 3.40 12.01
N SER A 27 -4.68 2.66 12.67
CA SER A 27 -6.10 2.62 12.28
C SER A 27 -6.78 4.00 12.24
N TRP A 28 -6.23 4.98 12.96
CA TRP A 28 -6.74 6.36 13.07
C TRP A 28 -6.06 7.37 12.14
N SER A 29 -4.95 7.00 11.51
CA SER A 29 -4.13 7.92 10.70
C SER A 29 -3.81 7.41 9.29
N PRO A 30 -4.75 6.79 8.55
CA PRO A 30 -4.53 6.56 7.13
C PRO A 30 -4.53 7.89 6.38
N GLU A 31 -3.66 8.01 5.38
CA GLU A 31 -3.53 9.21 4.55
C GLU A 31 -3.74 8.85 3.09
N VAL A 32 -4.44 9.72 2.35
CA VAL A 32 -4.69 9.54 0.91
C VAL A 32 -4.33 10.83 0.18
N HIS A 33 -3.47 10.72 -0.83
CA HIS A 33 -3.07 11.83 -1.70
C HIS A 33 -3.53 11.57 -3.12
N ASP A 34 -4.47 12.38 -3.60
CA ASP A 34 -4.89 12.39 -5.00
C ASP A 34 -4.14 13.45 -5.80
N LEU A 35 -3.37 13.01 -6.79
CA LEU A 35 -2.56 13.86 -7.65
C LEU A 35 -3.03 13.74 -9.09
N TYR A 36 -3.24 14.89 -9.72
CA TYR A 36 -3.70 14.98 -11.12
C TYR A 36 -2.69 15.74 -11.97
N GLY A 37 -2.52 15.32 -13.22
CA GLY A 37 -1.68 16.00 -14.21
C GLY A 37 -1.07 15.01 -15.20
N ASP A 38 -0.18 15.52 -16.05
CA ASP A 38 0.73 14.64 -16.79
C ASP A 38 1.69 13.91 -15.83
N PRO A 39 2.31 12.78 -16.24
CA PRO A 39 3.19 12.00 -15.38
C PRO A 39 4.30 12.80 -14.69
N GLU A 40 4.98 13.70 -15.41
CA GLU A 40 6.09 14.47 -14.83
C GLU A 40 5.59 15.52 -13.84
N THR A 41 4.41 16.10 -14.08
CA THR A 41 3.76 16.98 -13.10
C THR A 41 3.37 16.23 -11.83
N ILE A 42 2.83 15.02 -11.93
CA ILE A 42 2.52 14.18 -10.75
C ILE A 42 3.79 13.85 -9.98
N ILE A 43 4.83 13.40 -10.67
CA ILE A 43 6.10 13.01 -10.03
C ILE A 43 6.75 14.22 -9.34
N ARG A 44 6.70 15.41 -9.94
CA ARG A 44 7.18 16.64 -9.30
C ARG A 44 6.40 17.00 -8.03
N LYS A 45 5.09 16.72 -7.99
CA LYS A 45 4.30 16.87 -6.76
C LYS A 45 4.75 15.86 -5.71
N MET A 46 4.95 14.60 -6.10
CA MET A 46 5.46 13.53 -5.23
C MET A 46 6.81 13.88 -4.59
N ASP A 47 7.72 14.54 -5.32
CA ASP A 47 9.01 15.00 -4.76
C ASP A 47 8.86 16.00 -3.62
N GLY A 48 7.81 16.81 -3.66
CA GLY A 48 7.55 17.83 -2.65
C GLY A 48 6.83 17.32 -1.40
N MET A 49 6.46 16.03 -1.37
CA MET A 49 5.71 15.43 -0.27
C MET A 49 6.61 14.47 0.50
N ASP A 50 6.65 14.64 1.82
CA ASP A 50 7.15 13.62 2.72
C ASP A 50 6.00 12.66 3.05
N MET A 51 6.07 11.44 2.53
CA MET A 51 5.07 10.40 2.74
C MET A 51 5.52 9.35 3.79
N GLU A 52 6.72 9.50 4.35
CA GLU A 52 7.26 8.60 5.38
C GLU A 52 7.14 7.10 4.99
N LEU A 53 7.33 6.77 3.70
CA LEU A 53 7.00 5.44 3.16
C LEU A 53 7.74 4.30 3.86
N ALA A 54 8.94 4.54 4.36
CA ALA A 54 9.74 3.55 5.07
C ALA A 54 9.11 3.13 6.41
N ASP A 55 8.33 4.02 7.03
CA ASP A 55 7.70 3.79 8.33
C ASP A 55 6.38 3.03 8.18
N ARG A 56 5.74 3.10 7.01
CA ARG A 56 4.46 2.44 6.69
C ARG A 56 4.66 0.94 6.46
N ARG A 57 3.97 0.08 7.20
CA ARG A 57 3.86 -1.36 6.89
C ARG A 57 3.17 -1.62 5.55
N ILE A 58 2.10 -0.88 5.21
CA ILE A 58 1.34 -1.06 3.98
C ILE A 58 1.04 0.29 3.33
N PHE A 59 1.33 0.39 2.04
CA PHE A 59 0.90 1.51 1.20
C PHE A 59 0.63 1.08 -0.25
N VAL A 60 -0.17 1.87 -0.95
CA VAL A 60 -0.67 1.54 -2.29
C VAL A 60 -0.59 2.76 -3.19
N LEU A 61 -0.22 2.54 -4.46
CA LEU A 61 -0.42 3.48 -5.54
C LEU A 61 -1.49 2.94 -6.49
N LEU A 62 -2.52 3.74 -6.75
CA LEU A 62 -3.46 3.55 -7.83
C LEU A 62 -3.17 4.60 -8.89
N THR A 63 -2.94 4.19 -10.14
CA THR A 63 -2.72 5.13 -11.25
C THR A 63 -3.74 4.87 -12.33
N GLU A 64 -4.41 5.91 -12.81
CA GLU A 64 -5.49 5.80 -13.80
C GLU A 64 -5.34 6.88 -14.86
N SER A 65 -5.51 6.50 -16.11
CA SER A 65 -5.57 7.42 -17.25
C SER A 65 -6.53 6.90 -18.32
N ALA A 66 -6.64 7.61 -19.44
CA ALA A 66 -7.39 7.11 -20.59
C ALA A 66 -6.82 5.80 -21.19
N ASN A 67 -5.57 5.45 -20.85
CA ASN A 67 -4.87 4.28 -21.39
C ASN A 67 -5.03 3.02 -20.53
N GLY A 68 -5.60 3.15 -19.32
CA GLY A 68 -5.74 2.04 -18.39
C GLY A 68 -5.54 2.44 -16.95
N ALA A 69 -5.44 1.44 -16.10
CA ALA A 69 -5.25 1.56 -14.67
C ALA A 69 -4.20 0.57 -14.15
N ASP A 70 -3.37 1.03 -13.21
CA ASP A 70 -2.38 0.24 -12.50
C ASP A 70 -2.61 0.30 -11.00
N ILE A 71 -2.39 -0.83 -10.34
CA ILE A 71 -2.30 -0.95 -8.89
C ILE A 71 -0.88 -1.39 -8.54
N ARG A 72 -0.25 -0.71 -7.59
CA ARG A 72 1.01 -1.15 -6.99
C ARG A 72 0.87 -1.18 -5.48
N PHE A 73 0.87 -2.39 -4.93
CA PHE A 73 0.72 -2.66 -3.51
C PHE A 73 2.07 -3.00 -2.90
N PHE A 74 2.39 -2.38 -1.76
CA PHE A 74 3.62 -2.60 -1.01
C PHE A 74 3.27 -3.07 0.40
N GLU A 75 3.87 -4.17 0.82
CA GLU A 75 3.72 -4.73 2.16
C GLU A 75 5.10 -5.07 2.73
N ARG A 76 5.40 -4.54 3.91
CA ARG A 76 6.65 -4.79 4.63
C ARG A 76 6.69 -6.22 5.12
N VAL A 77 7.76 -6.96 4.79
CA VAL A 77 7.94 -8.38 5.15
C VAL A 77 9.16 -8.66 6.04
N GLY A 78 9.95 -7.64 6.35
CA GLY A 78 11.14 -7.72 7.19
C GLY A 78 11.69 -6.33 7.53
N ASP A 79 12.88 -6.27 8.12
CA ASP A 79 13.56 -5.02 8.49
C ASP A 79 13.92 -4.20 7.24
N GLY A 80 13.01 -3.33 6.83
CA GLY A 80 13.20 -2.41 5.72
C GLY A 80 13.02 -3.03 4.32
N GLU A 81 12.35 -4.18 4.22
CA GLU A 81 12.06 -4.82 2.92
C GLU A 81 10.55 -4.92 2.66
N TYR A 82 10.17 -4.75 1.40
CA TYR A 82 8.78 -4.75 0.93
C TYR A 82 8.60 -5.77 -0.18
N VAL A 83 7.57 -6.62 -0.06
CA VAL A 83 7.02 -7.33 -1.22
C VAL A 83 6.17 -6.34 -2.00
N VAL A 84 6.42 -6.29 -3.31
CA VAL A 84 5.63 -5.46 -4.23
C VAL A 84 4.78 -6.36 -5.09
N SER A 85 3.48 -6.07 -5.13
CA SER A 85 2.53 -6.74 -6.03
C SER A 85 1.87 -5.73 -6.96
N THR A 86 1.61 -6.12 -8.20
CA THR A 86 1.07 -5.24 -9.23
C THR A 86 -0.10 -5.85 -9.95
N TRP A 87 -0.99 -4.99 -10.42
CA TRP A 87 -2.05 -5.34 -11.36
C TRP A 87 -2.18 -4.22 -12.37
N SER A 88 -2.53 -4.57 -13.61
CA SER A 88 -2.83 -3.63 -14.69
C SER A 88 -4.10 -4.06 -15.42
N GLY A 89 -4.91 -3.11 -15.86
CA GLY A 89 -6.11 -3.39 -16.64
C GLY A 89 -6.74 -2.13 -17.23
N ASP A 90 -7.87 -2.28 -17.91
CA ASP A 90 -8.52 -1.17 -18.62
C ASP A 90 -9.08 -0.10 -17.66
N ALA A 91 -9.53 -0.50 -16.47
CA ALA A 91 -10.06 0.42 -15.45
C ALA A 91 -10.02 -0.21 -14.06
N ALA A 92 -9.80 0.60 -13.02
CA ALA A 92 -9.81 0.15 -11.63
C ALA A 92 -11.22 0.08 -11.00
N ALA A 93 -12.30 0.05 -11.79
CA ALA A 93 -13.69 -0.19 -11.32
C ALA A 93 -14.12 0.60 -10.05
N GLY A 94 -13.75 1.88 -9.94
CA GLY A 94 -14.13 2.71 -8.79
C GLY A 94 -13.37 2.43 -7.49
N LEU A 95 -12.20 1.78 -7.57
CA LEU A 95 -11.37 1.40 -6.43
C LEU A 95 -11.06 2.55 -5.47
N VAL A 96 -10.83 3.77 -5.97
CA VAL A 96 -10.60 4.95 -5.11
C VAL A 96 -11.80 5.23 -4.19
N GLY A 97 -13.03 5.08 -4.69
CA GLY A 97 -14.23 5.24 -3.88
C GLY A 97 -14.34 4.14 -2.82
N ARG A 98 -14.10 2.89 -3.20
CA ARG A 98 -14.12 1.73 -2.28
C ARG A 98 -13.04 1.83 -1.20
N LEU A 99 -11.87 2.35 -1.54
CA LEU A 99 -10.80 2.65 -0.59
C LEU A 99 -11.27 3.67 0.46
N ALA A 100 -11.87 4.78 0.01
CA ALA A 100 -12.40 5.80 0.91
C ALA A 100 -13.51 5.24 1.83
N ASP A 101 -14.44 4.45 1.28
CA ASP A 101 -15.50 3.80 2.04
C ASP A 101 -14.94 2.81 3.07
N THR A 102 -13.89 2.06 2.72
CA THR A 102 -13.19 1.14 3.62
C THR A 102 -12.55 1.89 4.78
N ILE A 103 -11.82 2.98 4.50
CA ILE A 103 -11.19 3.83 5.51
C ILE A 103 -12.23 4.44 6.45
N LEU A 104 -13.29 5.05 5.91
CA LEU A 104 -14.35 5.69 6.71
C LEU A 104 -15.15 4.67 7.52
N GLY A 105 -15.41 3.50 6.93
CA GLY A 105 -16.10 2.39 7.58
C GLY A 105 -15.31 1.80 8.75
N ASN A 106 -13.97 1.83 8.68
CA ASN A 106 -13.09 1.32 9.72
C ASN A 106 -13.25 2.04 11.07
N LYS A 107 -13.48 3.36 11.05
CA LYS A 107 -13.66 4.21 12.25
C LYS A 107 -12.58 3.99 13.33
N GLY A 108 -11.34 3.68 12.93
CA GLY A 108 -10.23 3.44 13.85
C GLY A 108 -10.34 2.18 14.71
N VAL A 109 -11.11 1.17 14.24
CA VAL A 109 -11.33 -0.08 15.00
C VAL A 109 -10.39 -1.19 14.55
N HIS A 110 -10.21 -1.36 13.24
CA HIS A 110 -9.40 -2.43 12.66
C HIS A 110 -8.20 -1.87 11.87
N CYS A 111 -7.32 -2.77 11.46
CA CYS A 111 -6.19 -2.43 10.61
C CYS A 111 -6.67 -2.08 9.21
N VAL A 112 -6.59 -0.80 8.83
CA VAL A 112 -7.00 -0.33 7.50
C VAL A 112 -6.20 -1.04 6.40
N GLY A 113 -4.89 -1.25 6.62
CA GLY A 113 -4.03 -1.96 5.67
C GLY A 113 -4.52 -3.37 5.32
N GLU A 114 -4.98 -4.14 6.31
CA GLU A 114 -5.53 -5.49 6.07
C GLU A 114 -6.88 -5.44 5.35
N GLN A 115 -7.74 -4.48 5.68
CA GLN A 115 -9.02 -4.32 4.99
C GLN A 115 -8.82 -3.93 3.52
N VAL A 116 -7.87 -3.04 3.24
CA VAL A 116 -7.51 -2.66 1.88
C VAL A 116 -6.86 -3.82 1.14
N ARG A 117 -5.98 -4.60 1.80
CA ARG A 117 -5.44 -5.83 1.22
C ARG A 117 -6.54 -6.82 0.84
N ALA A 118 -7.51 -7.03 1.72
CA ALA A 118 -8.66 -7.90 1.44
C ALA A 118 -9.50 -7.37 0.27
N MET A 119 -9.78 -6.06 0.22
CA MET A 119 -10.44 -5.42 -0.93
C MET A 119 -9.66 -5.63 -2.23
N LEU A 120 -8.33 -5.52 -2.18
CA LEU A 120 -7.46 -5.69 -3.33
C LEU A 120 -7.33 -7.14 -3.80
N SER A 121 -7.71 -8.13 -2.98
CA SER A 121 -7.71 -9.54 -3.37
C SER A 121 -8.70 -9.88 -4.51
N GLU A 122 -9.63 -8.98 -4.80
CA GLU A 122 -10.49 -9.06 -5.98
C GLU A 122 -9.75 -8.80 -7.30
N TYR A 123 -8.53 -8.25 -7.21
CA TYR A 123 -7.62 -8.06 -8.32
C TYR A 123 -6.57 -9.16 -8.25
N ASP A 124 -6.27 -9.80 -9.39
CA ASP A 124 -5.20 -10.79 -9.51
C ASP A 124 -3.82 -10.10 -9.43
N LEU A 125 -3.47 -9.59 -8.24
CA LEU A 125 -2.21 -8.93 -7.98
C LEU A 125 -1.05 -9.94 -8.09
N GLU A 126 -0.13 -9.66 -9.00
CA GLU A 126 1.06 -10.48 -9.22
C GLU A 126 2.24 -9.94 -8.41
N PRO A 127 2.88 -10.75 -7.55
CA PRO A 127 4.09 -10.34 -6.86
C PRO A 127 5.24 -10.21 -7.85
N ILE A 128 5.89 -9.04 -7.88
CA ILE A 128 7.02 -8.76 -8.78
C ILE A 128 8.39 -8.84 -8.08
N GLY A 129 8.40 -9.11 -6.78
CA GLY A 129 9.59 -9.36 -5.98
C GLY A 129 9.66 -8.52 -4.70
N THR A 130 10.79 -8.64 -4.02
CA THR A 130 11.12 -7.88 -2.81
C THR A 130 12.05 -6.73 -3.14
N VAL A 131 11.80 -5.56 -2.57
CA VAL A 131 12.61 -4.35 -2.74
C VAL A 131 12.95 -3.75 -1.37
N PRO A 132 14.09 -3.03 -1.24
CA PRO A 132 14.34 -2.24 -0.03
C PRO A 132 13.30 -1.12 0.11
N ALA A 133 13.15 -0.62 1.33
CA ALA A 133 12.32 0.53 1.66
C ALA A 133 12.61 1.70 0.68
N PRO A 134 11.59 2.22 -0.02
CA PRO A 134 11.80 3.34 -0.92
C PRO A 134 12.28 4.57 -0.16
N ALA A 135 13.30 5.24 -0.69
CA ALA A 135 13.82 6.47 -0.08
C ALA A 135 12.80 7.62 -0.10
N ASN A 136 11.85 7.62 -1.04
CA ASN A 136 10.78 8.62 -1.17
C ASN A 136 9.70 8.14 -2.17
N ALA A 137 8.62 8.92 -2.30
CA ALA A 137 7.51 8.65 -3.21
C ALA A 137 7.92 8.54 -4.69
N ARG A 138 8.83 9.39 -5.16
CA ARG A 138 9.37 9.30 -6.53
C ARG A 138 10.04 7.95 -6.76
N ALA A 139 10.89 7.50 -5.83
CA ALA A 139 11.58 6.21 -5.94
C ALA A 139 10.60 5.03 -5.99
N ALA A 140 9.48 5.11 -5.24
CA ALA A 140 8.46 4.07 -5.22
C ALA A 140 7.58 4.06 -6.48
N PHE A 141 7.20 5.24 -7.00
CA PHE A 141 6.03 5.39 -7.88
C PHE A 141 6.32 5.90 -9.29
N ALA A 142 7.47 6.56 -9.51
CA ALA A 142 7.70 7.29 -10.77
C ALA A 142 7.64 6.40 -12.02
N HIS A 143 8.12 5.15 -11.93
CA HIS A 143 8.08 4.23 -13.06
C HIS A 143 6.64 3.90 -13.47
N THR A 144 5.78 3.56 -12.51
CA THR A 144 4.35 3.28 -12.76
C THR A 144 3.66 4.49 -13.36
N VAL A 145 3.84 5.67 -12.76
CA VAL A 145 3.20 6.91 -13.24
C VAL A 145 3.63 7.26 -14.67
N ARG A 146 4.92 7.08 -15.02
CA ARG A 146 5.43 7.25 -16.39
C ARG A 146 4.89 6.22 -17.38
N GLY A 147 4.56 5.02 -16.91
CA GLY A 147 4.00 3.94 -17.72
C GLY A 147 2.72 4.33 -18.46
N HIS A 148 1.96 5.30 -17.94
CA HIS A 148 0.74 5.82 -18.58
C HIS A 148 0.98 6.74 -19.79
N GLY A 149 2.23 7.04 -20.13
CA GLY A 149 2.63 7.76 -21.35
C GLY A 149 2.79 9.27 -21.17
N GLU A 150 3.72 9.84 -21.92
CA GLU A 150 4.04 11.27 -21.90
C GLU A 150 2.83 12.13 -22.32
N GLY A 151 2.57 13.20 -21.57
CA GLY A 151 1.46 14.12 -21.85
C GLY A 151 0.05 13.58 -21.56
N THR A 152 -0.08 12.32 -21.14
CA THR A 152 -1.38 11.74 -20.76
C THR A 152 -1.89 12.36 -19.47
N PHE A 153 -3.13 12.84 -19.44
CA PHE A 153 -3.75 13.29 -18.20
C PHE A 153 -4.07 12.09 -17.30
N THR A 154 -3.44 12.04 -16.12
CA THR A 154 -3.42 10.89 -15.23
C THR A 154 -3.88 11.31 -13.83
N ARG A 155 -4.51 10.39 -13.12
CA ARG A 155 -4.72 10.43 -11.66
C ARG A 155 -3.77 9.43 -11.00
N ALA A 156 -3.08 9.85 -9.95
CA ALA A 156 -2.33 8.99 -9.07
C ALA A 156 -2.83 9.17 -7.64
N THR A 157 -3.38 8.10 -7.05
CA THR A 157 -3.85 8.04 -5.67
C THR A 157 -2.86 7.23 -4.85
N ALA A 158 -2.12 7.90 -3.96
CA ALA A 158 -1.25 7.24 -2.98
C ALA A 158 -1.99 7.09 -1.66
N ALA A 159 -2.10 5.87 -1.16
CA ALA A 159 -2.76 5.54 0.11
C ALA A 159 -1.74 4.97 1.11
N LEU A 160 -1.56 5.65 2.24
CA LEU A 160 -0.64 5.28 3.33
C LEU A 160 -1.50 4.74 4.48
N LEU A 161 -1.41 3.45 4.79
CA LEU A 161 -2.49 2.75 5.51
C LEU A 161 -2.15 2.36 6.94
N CYS A 162 -0.94 1.84 7.15
CA CYS A 162 -0.37 1.46 8.45
C CYS A 162 1.12 1.22 8.31
#